data_AF-A0A0H5SZI6-F1
#
_entry.id   AF-A0A0H5SZI6-F1
#
_cell.length_a   1.000
_cell.length_b   1.000
_cell.length_c   1.000
_cell.angle_alpha   90.00
_cell.angle_beta   90.00
_cell.angle_gamma   90.00
#
_symmetry.space_group_name_H-M   'P 1'
#
loop_
_entity.id
_entity.type
_entity.pdbx_description
1 polymer ?
#
loop_
_entity_poly.entity_id
_entity_poly.type
_entity_poly.pdbx_seq_one_letter_code
_entity_poly.pdbx_strand_id
1 'polypeptide(L)'
;MKNINKSVNSKELQKHICQLGHFIKRYVNGQFDKEYDFVNPCGFDHIINSSVFPVDGEYKQALIDENAITIIMNNGDIVEYVKSKRSYYTKEEILKTAEELFCGKELMLEEHHTKMNGKDEKIVYVISYDEAIKKIENAFNCGRMRVKKKDFTVNLEHEEIASIAFLSNPMEQGIIYCYNKIFVRTISVRKTVQNKIIQSNKFRSHMQVHEKDFIIPYQNVIQYASYKGYFNDINKRFVDMVVEFPFNIGYSLLCETTDKDSIVYAKRKNREIYSRFTLDGEKKLTNKCVFVLNRSNQKPDEYYLITMFPGEYLVKEPQDKNIKDELERQRMLEFWRNHALVFNPKDVDLETATYSCPYNLGA
;
A
#
# COMPACT_ATOMS: atom_id res chain seq x y z
N MET A 1 16.96 -4.26 -1.82
CA MET A 1 16.72 -3.07 -0.96
C MET A 1 17.96 -2.81 -0.11
N LYS A 2 18.65 -1.68 -0.31
CA LYS A 2 19.58 -1.18 0.71
C LYS A 2 18.72 -0.49 1.76
N ASN A 3 18.34 -1.21 2.82
CA ASN A 3 17.67 -0.63 3.98
C ASN A 3 18.66 0.32 4.67
N ILE A 4 18.74 1.55 4.19
CA ILE A 4 19.42 2.62 4.89
C ILE A 4 18.47 3.06 6.01
N ASN A 5 18.49 2.32 7.12
CA ASN A 5 17.84 2.71 8.37
C ASN A 5 18.67 3.82 9.04
N LYS A 6 19.04 4.87 8.29
CA LYS A 6 19.66 6.06 8.86
C LYS A 6 18.55 6.91 9.46
N SER A 7 18.82 7.46 10.62
CA SER A 7 18.19 8.70 11.06
C SER A 7 18.51 9.76 10.00
N VAL A 8 17.60 9.95 9.05
CA VAL A 8 17.65 11.03 8.07
C VAL A 8 17.02 12.23 8.76
N ASN A 9 17.69 13.38 8.76
CA ASN A 9 17.10 14.62 9.27
C ASN A 9 16.19 15.28 8.23
N SER A 10 15.38 16.24 8.65
CA SER A 10 14.36 16.90 7.83
C SER A 10 14.91 17.52 6.55
N LYS A 11 16.11 18.12 6.60
CA LYS A 11 16.76 18.73 5.43
C LYS A 11 17.22 17.68 4.42
N GLU A 12 17.81 16.59 4.90
CA GLU A 12 18.23 15.47 4.05
C GLU A 12 17.00 14.76 3.45
N LEU A 13 15.95 14.58 4.24
CA LEU A 13 14.68 14.00 3.79
C LEU A 13 14.01 14.86 2.72
N GLN A 14 13.95 16.18 2.93
CA GLN A 14 13.47 17.13 1.94
C GLN A 14 14.25 17.02 0.63
N LYS A 15 15.58 16.93 0.71
CA LYS A 15 16.43 16.75 -0.48
C LYS A 15 16.08 15.46 -1.22
N HIS A 16 15.93 14.34 -0.51
CA HIS A 16 15.54 13.07 -1.11
C HIS A 16 14.16 13.13 -1.76
N ILE A 17 13.18 13.77 -1.11
CA ILE A 17 11.85 13.99 -1.70
C ILE A 17 11.99 14.78 -3.00
N CYS A 18 12.65 15.94 -3.00
CA CYS A 18 12.87 16.73 -4.21
C CYS A 18 13.63 15.99 -5.32
N GLN A 19 14.43 14.97 -4.98
CA GLN A 19 15.15 14.15 -5.95
C GLN A 19 14.28 13.07 -6.64
N LEU A 20 13.08 12.78 -6.14
CA LEU A 20 12.19 11.81 -6.78
C LEU A 20 11.79 12.24 -8.20
N GLY A 21 11.59 13.54 -8.43
CA GLY A 21 11.30 14.07 -9.75
C GLY A 21 10.64 15.44 -9.72
N HIS A 22 10.19 15.91 -10.89
CA HIS A 22 9.52 17.20 -11.03
C HIS A 22 8.15 17.22 -10.34
N PHE A 23 7.38 16.15 -10.53
CA PHE A 23 6.06 15.96 -9.93
C PHE A 23 6.09 14.78 -8.97
N ILE A 24 5.52 14.96 -7.79
CA ILE A 24 5.52 13.94 -6.73
C ILE A 24 4.13 13.86 -6.14
N LYS A 25 3.61 12.64 -6.07
CA LYS A 25 2.33 12.33 -5.43
C LYS A 25 2.56 12.05 -3.96
N ARG A 26 1.71 12.60 -3.11
CA ARG A 26 1.68 12.30 -1.68
C ARG A 26 0.47 11.45 -1.36
N TYR A 27 0.69 10.43 -0.56
CA TYR A 27 -0.34 9.58 0.01
C TYR A 27 -0.25 9.63 1.53
N VAL A 28 -1.39 9.62 2.22
CA VAL A 28 -1.47 9.50 3.68
C VAL A 28 -2.31 8.29 4.01
N ASN A 29 -1.73 7.31 4.71
CA ASN A 29 -2.33 6.01 4.99
C ASN A 29 -2.87 5.33 3.71
N GLY A 30 -2.16 5.49 2.59
CA GLY A 30 -2.56 4.94 1.28
C GLY A 30 -3.66 5.72 0.55
N GLN A 31 -4.22 6.79 1.13
CA GLN A 31 -5.16 7.67 0.44
C GLN A 31 -4.40 8.77 -0.31
N PHE A 32 -4.79 9.05 -1.55
CA PHE A 32 -4.19 10.13 -2.32
C PHE A 32 -4.53 11.48 -1.68
N ASP A 33 -3.49 12.25 -1.34
CA ASP A 33 -3.62 13.59 -0.80
C ASP A 33 -3.53 14.62 -1.94
N LYS A 34 -2.35 14.73 -2.56
CA LYS A 34 -2.10 15.70 -3.64
C LYS A 34 -0.90 15.30 -4.50
N GLU A 35 -0.86 15.78 -5.74
CA GLU A 35 0.37 15.83 -6.55
C GLU A 35 0.95 17.24 -6.50
N TYR A 36 2.23 17.34 -6.17
CA TYR A 36 2.98 18.59 -6.07
C TYR A 36 3.93 18.73 -7.25
N ASP A 37 3.99 19.92 -7.82
CA ASP A 37 5.03 20.35 -8.77
C ASP A 37 6.15 21.03 -7.98
N PHE A 38 7.30 20.36 -7.87
CA PHE A 38 8.44 20.83 -7.10
C PHE A 38 9.40 21.73 -7.89
N VAL A 39 9.16 21.93 -9.19
CA VAL A 39 10.00 22.78 -10.05
C VAL A 39 9.28 24.03 -10.50
N ASN A 40 8.00 23.91 -10.91
CA ASN A 40 7.18 24.94 -11.55
C ASN A 40 8.00 25.95 -12.41
N PRO A 41 8.59 25.50 -13.53
CA PRO A 41 9.42 26.34 -14.40
C PRO A 41 8.63 27.50 -15.05
N CYS A 42 7.30 27.45 -15.00
CA CYS A 42 6.42 28.47 -15.56
C CYS A 42 6.10 29.59 -14.57
N GLY A 43 6.42 29.45 -13.28
CA GLY A 43 6.36 30.51 -12.27
C GLY A 43 4.96 31.02 -11.91
N PHE A 44 3.89 30.36 -12.36
CA PHE A 44 2.53 30.91 -12.25
C PHE A 44 1.74 30.48 -11.01
N ASP A 45 2.12 29.46 -10.24
CA ASP A 45 1.38 29.17 -9.01
C ASP A 45 2.07 28.16 -8.07
N HIS A 46 1.98 28.47 -6.78
CA HIS A 46 2.37 27.67 -5.60
C HIS A 46 3.85 27.74 -5.18
N ILE A 47 4.11 28.63 -4.21
CA ILE A 47 5.18 28.44 -3.23
C ILE A 47 4.95 27.06 -2.59
N ILE A 48 5.91 26.14 -2.73
CA ILE A 48 5.90 24.87 -2.02
C ILE A 48 5.84 25.21 -0.53
N ASN A 49 4.70 24.96 0.11
CA ASN A 49 4.52 25.27 1.51
C ASN A 49 5.45 24.38 2.35
N SER A 50 6.07 24.96 3.38
CA SER A 50 6.83 24.20 4.39
C SER A 50 6.06 23.00 4.95
N SER A 51 4.72 23.05 4.99
CA SER A 51 3.86 21.94 5.45
C SER A 51 3.87 20.69 4.56
N VAL A 52 4.52 20.75 3.39
CA VAL A 52 4.68 19.60 2.50
C VAL A 52 5.79 18.68 2.98
N PHE A 53 6.76 19.17 3.75
CA PHE A 53 7.89 18.36 4.22
C PHE A 53 7.80 18.15 5.73
N PRO A 54 7.92 16.91 6.22
CA PRO A 54 8.00 16.65 7.64
C PRO A 54 9.22 17.33 8.27
N VAL A 55 9.04 17.94 9.45
CA VAL A 55 10.16 18.53 10.21
C VAL A 55 10.70 17.55 11.26
N ASP A 56 11.91 17.83 11.76
CA ASP A 56 12.54 16.99 12.77
C ASP A 56 11.66 16.91 14.03
N GLY A 57 11.48 15.69 14.53
CA GLY A 57 10.58 15.43 15.65
C GLY A 57 9.12 15.16 15.27
N GLU A 58 8.74 15.18 13.98
CA GLU A 58 7.39 14.78 13.55
C GLU A 58 7.29 13.31 13.12
N TYR A 59 8.42 12.64 12.84
CA TYR A 59 8.46 11.29 12.33
C TYR A 59 9.41 10.39 13.11
N LYS A 60 9.10 9.09 13.13
CA LYS A 60 9.87 8.02 13.77
C LYS A 60 10.90 7.43 12.83
N GLN A 61 10.53 7.28 11.56
CA GLN A 61 11.32 6.54 10.57
C GLN A 61 11.04 7.09 9.17
N ALA A 62 12.06 7.09 8.33
CA ALA A 62 11.95 7.33 6.90
C ALA A 62 12.65 6.19 6.14
N LEU A 63 12.01 5.71 5.08
CA LEU A 63 12.48 4.66 4.18
C LEU A 63 12.59 5.28 2.79
N ILE A 64 13.80 5.32 2.26
CA ILE A 64 14.10 5.96 0.99
C ILE A 64 14.33 4.88 -0.07
N ASP A 65 13.54 4.95 -1.14
CA ASP A 65 13.69 4.16 -2.36
C ASP A 65 13.85 5.10 -3.56
N GLU A 66 14.20 4.54 -4.73
CA GLU A 66 14.44 5.29 -5.97
C GLU A 66 13.18 6.01 -6.48
N ASN A 67 12.02 5.36 -6.34
CA ASN A 67 10.75 5.85 -6.87
C ASN A 67 9.75 6.27 -5.78
N ALA A 68 10.04 5.99 -4.51
CA ALA A 68 9.16 6.33 -3.40
C ALA A 68 9.93 6.56 -2.09
N ILE A 69 9.37 7.38 -1.21
CA ILE A 69 9.86 7.59 0.15
C ILE A 69 8.67 7.38 1.09
N THR A 70 8.79 6.40 1.99
CA THR A 70 7.77 6.12 3.01
C THR A 70 8.24 6.66 4.36
N ILE A 71 7.36 7.38 5.07
CA ILE A 71 7.65 8.05 6.34
C ILE A 71 6.62 7.59 7.36
N ILE A 72 7.09 7.13 8.52
CA ILE A 72 6.25 6.76 9.66
C ILE A 72 6.22 7.93 10.62
N MET A 73 5.09 8.61 10.69
CA MET A 73 4.87 9.79 11.51
C MET A 73 4.70 9.43 12.99
N ASN A 74 4.96 10.38 13.89
CA ASN A 74 4.84 10.16 15.32
C ASN A 74 3.40 9.87 15.77
N ASN A 75 2.43 10.48 15.09
CA ASN A 75 1.00 10.23 15.27
C ASN A 75 0.53 8.86 14.71
N GLY A 76 1.43 8.09 14.06
CA GLY A 76 1.13 6.80 13.47
C GLY A 76 0.67 6.84 12.01
N ASP A 77 0.62 8.00 11.38
CA ASP A 77 0.36 8.09 9.94
C ASP A 77 1.52 7.54 9.12
N ILE A 78 1.18 6.90 8.01
CA ILE A 78 2.13 6.43 7.00
C ILE A 78 2.02 7.40 5.82
N VAL A 79 3.01 8.27 5.67
CA VAL A 79 3.07 9.25 4.57
C VAL A 79 4.00 8.69 3.49
N GLU A 80 3.54 8.65 2.24
CA GLU A 80 4.36 8.21 1.13
C GLU A 80 4.46 9.29 0.05
N TYR A 81 5.68 9.62 -0.36
CA TYR A 81 5.99 10.43 -1.52
C TYR A 81 6.37 9.51 -2.66
N VAL A 82 5.64 9.55 -3.77
CA VAL A 82 5.83 8.67 -4.91
C VAL A 82 6.14 9.52 -6.13
N LYS A 83 7.21 9.17 -6.84
CA LYS A 83 7.56 9.78 -8.12
C LYS A 83 6.38 9.70 -9.08
N SER A 84 5.95 10.84 -9.62
CA SER A 84 4.92 10.85 -10.65
C SER A 84 5.49 10.42 -12.00
N LYS A 85 4.64 9.80 -12.82
CA LYS A 85 4.91 9.59 -14.25
C LYS A 85 4.81 10.89 -15.07
N ARG A 86 4.35 11.97 -14.44
CA ARG A 86 4.33 13.32 -15.02
C ARG A 86 5.69 13.98 -14.89
N SER A 87 6.15 14.62 -15.95
CA SER A 87 7.42 15.35 -15.98
C SER A 87 7.39 16.46 -17.04
N TYR A 88 8.31 17.41 -16.96
CA TYR A 88 8.55 18.42 -17.99
C TYR A 88 9.44 17.87 -19.10
N TYR A 89 8.97 18.00 -20.34
CA TYR A 89 9.68 17.62 -21.55
C TYR A 89 9.83 18.82 -22.48
N THR A 90 10.96 18.89 -23.18
CA THR A 90 11.10 19.66 -24.41
C THR A 90 10.32 18.98 -25.55
N LYS A 91 10.12 19.71 -26.64
CA LYS A 91 9.45 19.17 -27.83
C LYS A 91 10.21 17.95 -28.37
N GLU A 92 11.52 18.05 -28.46
CA GLU A 92 12.39 17.01 -29.02
C GLU A 92 12.35 15.73 -28.16
N GLU A 93 12.42 15.87 -26.83
CA GLU A 93 12.40 14.72 -25.90
C GLU A 93 11.07 13.94 -25.98
N ILE A 94 9.92 14.64 -25.97
CA ILE A 94 8.62 13.95 -25.99
C ILE A 94 8.32 13.35 -27.36
N LEU A 95 8.77 13.97 -28.45
CA LEU A 95 8.59 13.42 -29.79
C LEU A 95 9.41 12.14 -29.99
N LYS A 96 10.66 12.11 -29.51
CA LYS A 96 11.45 10.87 -29.49
C LYS A 96 10.75 9.77 -28.67
N THR A 97 10.21 10.13 -27.51
CA THR A 97 9.44 9.19 -26.67
C THR A 97 8.19 8.67 -27.40
N ALA A 98 7.47 9.55 -28.10
CA ALA A 98 6.30 9.18 -28.90
C ALA A 98 6.67 8.25 -30.06
N GLU A 99 7.79 8.48 -30.72
CA GLU A 99 8.31 7.60 -31.77
C GLU A 99 8.58 6.19 -31.23
N GLU A 100 9.29 6.08 -30.10
CA GLU A 100 9.58 4.80 -29.45
C GLU A 100 8.31 4.07 -29.00
N LEU A 101 7.30 4.80 -28.51
CA LEU A 101 6.08 4.19 -27.97
C LEU A 101 5.03 3.85 -29.03
N PHE A 102 4.89 4.67 -30.08
CA PHE A 102 3.73 4.66 -30.96
C PHE A 102 4.03 4.24 -32.40
N CYS A 103 5.29 4.30 -32.86
CA CYS A 103 5.62 3.98 -34.25
C CYS A 103 5.23 2.53 -34.60
N GLY A 104 4.50 2.36 -35.71
CA GLY A 104 4.02 1.06 -36.19
C GLY A 104 2.89 0.42 -35.37
N LYS A 105 2.33 1.13 -34.38
CA LYS A 105 1.24 0.62 -33.54
C LYS A 105 -0.10 1.28 -33.87
N GLU A 106 -1.20 0.59 -33.57
CA GLU A 106 -2.53 1.18 -33.67
C GLU A 106 -2.81 2.06 -32.45
N LEU A 107 -3.20 3.31 -32.69
CA LEU A 107 -3.34 4.33 -31.64
C LEU A 107 -4.80 4.73 -31.46
N MET A 108 -5.14 4.99 -30.20
CA MET A 108 -6.39 5.60 -29.79
C MET A 108 -6.09 6.95 -29.15
N LEU A 109 -6.95 7.92 -29.38
CA LEU A 109 -6.96 9.19 -28.66
C LEU A 109 -8.19 9.25 -27.78
N GLU A 110 -7.98 9.57 -26.51
CA GLU A 110 -9.00 9.94 -25.55
C GLU A 110 -8.90 11.44 -25.25
N GLU A 111 -9.97 12.18 -25.51
CA GLU A 111 -10.10 13.61 -25.22
C GLU A 111 -11.14 13.83 -24.12
N HIS A 112 -10.76 14.61 -23.11
CA HIS A 112 -11.67 15.10 -22.07
C HIS A 112 -11.80 16.60 -22.20
N HIS A 113 -13.03 17.04 -22.50
CA HIS A 113 -13.37 18.45 -22.68
C HIS A 113 -14.11 18.95 -21.45
N THR A 114 -13.46 19.82 -20.67
CA THR A 114 -14.11 20.51 -19.56
C THR A 114 -14.67 21.84 -20.06
N LYS A 115 -16.00 21.94 -20.09
CA LYS A 115 -16.73 23.14 -20.55
C LYS A 115 -16.86 24.17 -19.45
N MET A 116 -17.10 25.43 -19.84
CA MET A 116 -17.31 26.54 -18.89
C MET A 116 -18.44 26.34 -17.88
N ASN A 117 -19.42 25.50 -18.20
CA ASN A 117 -20.53 25.14 -17.33
C ASN A 117 -20.23 23.94 -16.40
N GLY A 118 -18.99 23.47 -16.34
CA GLY A 118 -18.56 22.34 -15.51
C GLY A 118 -18.97 20.96 -16.05
N LYS A 119 -19.52 20.87 -17.26
CA LYS A 119 -19.75 19.58 -17.91
C LYS A 119 -18.44 19.04 -18.50
N ASP A 120 -18.17 17.77 -18.21
CA ASP A 120 -17.07 17.01 -18.79
C ASP A 120 -17.60 16.06 -19.87
N GLU A 121 -17.03 16.14 -21.06
CA GLU A 121 -17.30 15.22 -22.17
C GLU A 121 -16.04 14.42 -22.47
N LYS A 122 -16.19 13.09 -22.55
CA LYS A 122 -15.13 12.16 -22.90
C LYS A 122 -15.41 11.55 -24.28
N ILE A 123 -14.45 11.68 -25.18
CA ILE A 123 -14.52 11.14 -26.55
C ILE A 123 -13.30 10.24 -26.77
N VAL A 124 -13.51 9.06 -27.39
CA VAL A 124 -12.43 8.12 -27.70
C VAL A 124 -12.54 7.66 -29.14
N TYR A 125 -11.48 7.79 -29.92
CA TYR A 125 -11.44 7.40 -31.34
C TYR A 125 -10.04 6.97 -31.78
N VAL A 126 -9.97 6.27 -32.91
CA VAL A 126 -8.69 5.85 -33.53
C VAL A 126 -8.00 7.10 -34.11
N ILE A 127 -6.68 7.20 -33.97
CA ILE A 127 -5.88 8.30 -34.50
C ILE A 127 -4.67 7.76 -35.27
N SER A 128 -4.25 8.44 -36.34
CA SER A 128 -3.01 8.09 -37.02
C SER A 128 -1.78 8.56 -36.24
N TYR A 129 -0.61 7.96 -36.50
CA TYR A 129 0.65 8.39 -35.90
C TYR A 129 0.96 9.86 -36.19
N ASP A 130 0.80 10.31 -37.44
CA ASP A 130 1.08 11.70 -37.82
C ASP A 130 0.17 12.70 -37.11
N GLU A 131 -1.12 12.38 -36.95
CA GLU A 131 -2.07 13.22 -36.20
C GLU A 131 -1.75 13.25 -34.70
N ALA A 132 -1.35 12.11 -34.14
CA ALA A 132 -0.91 12.01 -32.75
C ALA A 132 0.32 12.91 -32.49
N ILE A 133 1.33 12.84 -33.37
CA ILE A 133 2.51 13.71 -33.30
C ILE A 133 2.11 15.18 -33.40
N LYS A 134 1.28 15.55 -34.39
CA LYS A 134 0.82 16.93 -34.55
C LYS A 134 0.11 17.47 -33.32
N LYS A 135 -0.70 16.64 -32.63
CA LYS A 135 -1.34 17.03 -31.36
C LYS A 135 -0.32 17.26 -30.24
N ILE A 136 0.69 16.41 -30.10
CA ILE A 136 1.77 16.58 -29.11
C ILE A 136 2.55 17.87 -29.40
N GLU A 137 2.89 18.15 -30.67
CA GLU A 137 3.58 19.38 -31.04
C GLU A 137 2.75 20.63 -30.71
N ASN A 138 1.46 20.59 -31.02
CA ASN A 138 0.54 21.69 -30.77
C ASN A 138 0.37 21.99 -29.27
N ALA A 139 0.60 21.02 -28.39
CA ALA A 139 0.53 21.24 -26.95
C ALA A 139 1.50 22.32 -26.47
N PHE A 140 2.63 22.53 -27.16
CA PHE A 140 3.61 23.57 -26.84
C PHE A 140 3.17 24.99 -27.24
N ASN A 141 2.04 25.14 -27.94
CA ASN A 141 1.50 26.43 -28.34
C ASN A 141 0.43 26.88 -27.34
N CYS A 142 0.71 27.96 -26.62
CA CYS A 142 -0.22 28.61 -25.70
C CYS A 142 -0.66 29.97 -26.28
N GLY A 143 -1.71 29.96 -27.11
CA GLY A 143 -2.14 31.14 -27.84
C GLY A 143 -1.07 31.59 -28.83
N ARG A 144 -0.51 32.80 -28.65
CA ARG A 144 0.60 33.32 -29.47
C ARG A 144 1.98 32.96 -28.92
N MET A 145 2.07 32.36 -27.74
CA MET A 145 3.33 32.02 -27.09
C MET A 145 3.69 30.55 -27.32
N ARG A 146 4.99 30.27 -27.43
CA ARG A 146 5.52 28.92 -27.51
C ARG A 146 6.32 28.62 -26.25
N VAL A 147 5.94 27.56 -25.54
CA VAL A 147 6.66 27.15 -24.32
C VAL A 147 7.84 26.25 -24.69
N LYS A 148 8.97 26.39 -23.98
CA LYS A 148 10.17 25.57 -24.22
C LYS A 148 10.04 24.17 -23.63
N LYS A 149 9.41 24.07 -22.47
CA LYS A 149 9.10 22.82 -21.78
C LYS A 149 7.63 22.80 -21.40
N LYS A 150 7.03 21.62 -21.43
CA LYS A 150 5.65 21.40 -21.02
C LYS A 150 5.53 20.06 -20.30
N ASP A 151 4.58 19.97 -19.39
CA ASP A 151 4.34 18.76 -18.63
C ASP A 151 3.57 17.73 -19.47
N PHE A 152 4.05 16.49 -19.44
CA PHE A 152 3.40 15.32 -20.01
C PHE A 152 3.41 14.20 -18.98
N THR A 153 2.39 13.35 -19.00
CA THR A 153 2.39 12.06 -18.31
C THR A 153 2.73 10.98 -19.32
N VAL A 154 3.79 10.21 -19.07
CA VAL A 154 4.24 9.14 -19.96
C VAL A 154 4.17 7.80 -19.24
N ASN A 155 3.45 6.86 -19.84
CA ASN A 155 3.38 5.48 -19.40
C ASN A 155 4.15 4.59 -20.38
N LEU A 156 5.24 4.00 -19.91
CA LEU A 156 5.99 2.98 -20.64
C LEU A 156 5.32 1.62 -20.47
N GLU A 157 5.43 0.75 -21.48
CA GLU A 157 4.62 -0.46 -21.73
C GLU A 157 4.87 -1.65 -20.77
N HIS A 158 5.19 -1.39 -19.50
CA HIS A 158 5.63 -2.42 -18.55
C HIS A 158 4.61 -2.75 -17.46
N GLU A 159 3.62 -1.87 -17.20
CA GLU A 159 2.58 -2.10 -16.17
C GLU A 159 1.19 -1.58 -16.59
N GLU A 160 1.13 -0.63 -17.52
CA GLU A 160 -0.09 -0.01 -18.03
C GLU A 160 -0.02 0.08 -19.56
N ILE A 161 -1.14 0.43 -20.20
CA ILE A 161 -1.16 0.71 -21.64
C ILE A 161 -0.18 1.86 -21.93
N ALA A 162 0.75 1.61 -22.86
CA ALA A 162 1.67 2.63 -23.36
C ALA A 162 0.89 3.87 -23.79
N SER A 163 1.19 5.00 -23.16
CA SER A 163 0.42 6.22 -23.38
C SER A 163 1.19 7.49 -23.07
N ILE A 164 0.80 8.57 -23.74
CA ILE A 164 1.27 9.93 -23.51
C ILE A 164 0.03 10.79 -23.30
N ALA A 165 -0.02 11.50 -22.18
CA ALA A 165 -1.14 12.36 -21.84
C ALA A 165 -0.70 13.77 -21.48
N PHE A 166 -1.50 14.77 -21.87
CA PHE A 166 -1.15 16.18 -21.76
C PHE A 166 -2.37 17.09 -21.90
N LEU A 167 -2.25 18.30 -21.36
CA LEU A 167 -3.22 19.37 -21.56
C LEU A 167 -2.90 20.14 -22.84
N SER A 168 -3.88 20.30 -23.72
CA SER A 168 -3.81 21.21 -24.86
C SER A 168 -4.75 22.40 -24.65
N ASN A 169 -4.39 23.56 -25.21
CA ASN A 169 -5.32 24.67 -25.30
C ASN A 169 -6.39 24.34 -26.34
N PRO A 170 -7.68 24.37 -25.97
CA PRO A 170 -8.74 24.08 -26.92
C PRO A 170 -8.80 25.17 -28.00
N MET A 171 -9.06 24.77 -29.24
CA MET A 171 -9.33 25.70 -30.34
C MET A 171 -10.82 26.12 -30.38
N GLU A 172 -11.68 25.41 -29.65
CA GLU A 172 -13.14 25.62 -29.65
C GLU A 172 -13.60 26.61 -28.57
N GLN A 173 -14.54 27.48 -28.93
CA GLN A 173 -15.16 28.42 -28.00
C GLN A 173 -15.99 27.68 -26.93
N GLY A 174 -15.75 27.99 -25.65
CA GLY A 174 -16.51 27.45 -24.52
C GLY A 174 -15.89 26.23 -23.82
N ILE A 175 -14.77 25.70 -24.32
CA ILE A 175 -13.94 24.71 -23.63
C ILE A 175 -12.85 25.45 -22.85
N ILE A 176 -12.69 25.13 -21.57
CA ILE A 176 -11.65 25.74 -20.73
C ILE A 176 -10.32 25.02 -20.95
N TYR A 177 -10.31 23.69 -20.87
CA TYR A 177 -9.14 22.86 -21.12
C TYR A 177 -9.53 21.55 -21.82
N CYS A 178 -8.62 21.03 -22.64
CA CYS A 178 -8.74 19.70 -23.24
C CYS A 178 -7.57 18.83 -22.77
N TYR A 179 -7.90 17.75 -22.04
CA TYR A 179 -6.92 16.74 -21.67
C TYR A 179 -6.91 15.64 -22.71
N ASN A 180 -5.75 15.42 -23.32
CA ASN A 180 -5.53 14.40 -24.34
C ASN A 180 -4.78 13.24 -23.72
N LYS A 181 -5.17 12.02 -24.07
CA LYS A 181 -4.40 10.81 -23.80
C LYS A 181 -4.32 9.98 -25.08
N ILE A 182 -3.13 9.90 -25.65
CA ILE A 182 -2.84 9.02 -26.78
C ILE A 182 -2.34 7.70 -26.20
N PHE A 183 -2.87 6.57 -26.66
CA PHE A 183 -2.52 5.26 -26.14
C PHE A 183 -2.56 4.17 -27.20
N VAL A 184 -1.74 3.14 -27.01
CA VAL A 184 -1.71 1.98 -27.91
C VAL A 184 -2.97 1.14 -27.71
N ARG A 185 -3.68 0.82 -28.81
CA ARG A 185 -4.85 -0.06 -28.78
C ARG A 185 -4.38 -1.47 -28.39
N THR A 186 -4.77 -1.91 -27.20
CA THR A 186 -4.48 -3.26 -26.68
C THR A 186 -5.79 -4.00 -26.39
N ILE A 187 -5.80 -5.31 -26.67
CA ILE A 187 -7.03 -6.13 -26.64
C ILE A 187 -7.43 -6.54 -25.22
N SER A 188 -6.54 -6.48 -24.22
CA SER A 188 -6.94 -6.66 -22.81
C SER A 188 -5.76 -6.40 -21.88
N VAL A 189 -5.83 -5.33 -21.10
CA VAL A 189 -5.09 -5.28 -19.83
C VAL A 189 -5.88 -6.11 -18.84
N ARG A 190 -5.26 -7.13 -18.27
CA ARG A 190 -5.85 -7.88 -17.15
C ARG A 190 -6.09 -6.88 -16.03
N LYS A 191 -7.36 -6.50 -15.82
CA LYS A 191 -7.72 -5.65 -14.68
C LYS A 191 -7.47 -6.46 -13.41
N THR A 192 -6.53 -6.02 -12.61
CA THR A 192 -6.37 -6.46 -11.22
C THR A 192 -7.71 -6.27 -10.52
N VAL A 193 -8.22 -7.33 -9.90
CA VAL A 193 -9.46 -7.25 -9.13
C VAL A 193 -9.09 -6.72 -7.75
N GLN A 194 -9.50 -5.49 -7.48
CA GLN A 194 -9.32 -4.90 -6.16
C GLN A 194 -10.37 -5.46 -5.21
N ASN A 195 -9.95 -6.32 -4.28
CA ASN A 195 -10.84 -6.85 -3.27
C ASN A 195 -11.08 -5.80 -2.18
N LYS A 196 -12.35 -5.61 -1.81
CA LYS A 196 -12.75 -4.71 -0.73
C LYS A 196 -12.68 -5.43 0.61
N ILE A 197 -11.93 -4.85 1.55
CA ILE A 197 -11.81 -5.37 2.91
C ILE A 197 -12.82 -4.69 3.85
N ILE A 198 -13.65 -5.48 4.50
CA ILE A 198 -14.71 -5.05 5.41
C ILE A 198 -14.27 -5.29 6.86
N GLN A 199 -14.27 -4.20 7.64
CA GLN A 199 -13.98 -4.22 9.07
C GLN A 199 -15.29 -4.18 9.88
N SER A 200 -15.81 -5.36 10.21
CA SER A 200 -17.06 -5.50 10.99
C SER A 200 -16.93 -4.98 12.42
N ASN A 201 -18.05 -4.70 13.09
CA ASN A 201 -18.05 -4.36 14.52
C ASN A 201 -17.42 -5.47 15.37
N LYS A 202 -17.69 -6.74 15.03
CA LYS A 202 -17.07 -7.90 15.70
C LYS A 202 -15.54 -7.88 15.58
N PHE A 203 -15.02 -7.57 14.39
CA PHE A 203 -13.59 -7.40 14.18
C PHE A 203 -13.03 -6.25 15.03
N ARG A 204 -13.68 -5.08 15.00
CA ARG A 204 -13.22 -3.91 15.78
C ARG A 204 -13.17 -4.20 17.28
N SER A 205 -14.20 -4.84 17.84
CA SER A 205 -14.20 -5.27 19.24
C SER A 205 -13.10 -6.29 19.53
N HIS A 206 -12.87 -7.24 18.63
CA HIS A 206 -11.77 -8.21 18.77
C HIS A 206 -10.39 -7.52 18.75
N MET A 207 -10.21 -6.47 17.95
CA MET A 207 -8.93 -5.76 17.86
C MET A 207 -8.61 -4.89 19.09
N GLN A 208 -9.57 -4.57 19.95
CA GLN A 208 -9.31 -3.77 21.16
C GLN A 208 -8.28 -4.41 22.10
N VAL A 209 -8.24 -5.74 22.18
CA VAL A 209 -7.24 -6.44 23.00
C VAL A 209 -5.86 -6.54 22.34
N HIS A 210 -5.81 -6.41 21.01
CA HIS A 210 -4.59 -6.51 20.21
C HIS A 210 -4.01 -5.14 19.83
N GLU A 211 -4.73 -4.05 20.10
CA GLU A 211 -4.34 -2.69 19.71
C GLU A 211 -2.94 -2.32 20.20
N LYS A 212 -2.59 -2.70 21.43
CA LYS A 212 -1.30 -2.42 22.06
C LYS A 212 -0.13 -3.24 21.50
N ASP A 213 -0.41 -4.27 20.71
CA ASP A 213 0.63 -5.03 20.04
C ASP A 213 1.15 -4.26 18.82
N PHE A 214 0.40 -3.29 18.30
CA PHE A 214 0.84 -2.45 17.19
C PHE A 214 1.51 -1.16 17.67
N ILE A 215 2.59 -0.74 16.99
CA ILE A 215 3.24 0.57 17.18
C ILE A 215 2.74 1.64 16.19
N ILE A 216 2.00 1.19 15.16
CA ILE A 216 1.27 1.98 14.18
C ILE A 216 -0.21 1.60 14.32
N PRO A 217 -1.17 2.54 14.37
CA PRO A 217 -2.60 2.19 14.44
C PRO A 217 -2.97 1.13 13.40
N TYR A 218 -3.57 0.02 13.83
CA TYR A 218 -3.81 -1.14 12.95
C TYR A 218 -4.68 -0.79 11.73
N GLN A 219 -5.53 0.24 11.85
CA GLN A 219 -6.34 0.77 10.75
C GLN A 219 -5.44 1.33 9.64
N ASN A 220 -4.38 2.04 9.98
CA ASN A 220 -3.41 2.59 9.02
C ASN A 220 -2.64 1.45 8.33
N VAL A 221 -2.33 0.38 9.06
CA VAL A 221 -1.71 -0.84 8.49
C VAL A 221 -2.64 -1.50 7.48
N ILE A 222 -3.94 -1.65 7.78
CA ILE A 222 -4.93 -2.22 6.83
C ILE A 222 -5.07 -1.34 5.59
N GLN A 223 -5.14 -0.02 5.77
CA GLN A 223 -5.30 0.93 4.66
C GLN A 223 -4.07 0.91 3.75
N TYR A 224 -2.86 0.97 4.33
CA TYR A 224 -1.62 0.82 3.57
C TYR A 224 -1.58 -0.50 2.82
N ALA A 225 -1.97 -1.61 3.48
CA ALA A 225 -1.93 -2.91 2.83
C ALA A 225 -2.91 -3.03 1.65
N SER A 226 -4.10 -2.43 1.80
CA SER A 226 -5.10 -2.35 0.73
C SER A 226 -4.61 -1.50 -0.44
N TYR A 227 -3.98 -0.35 -0.14
CA TYR A 227 -3.41 0.55 -1.14
C TYR A 227 -2.25 -0.09 -1.92
N LYS A 228 -1.35 -0.81 -1.25
CA LYS A 228 -0.27 -1.57 -1.90
C LYS A 228 -0.75 -2.80 -2.67
N GLY A 229 -2.05 -3.11 -2.61
CA GLY A 229 -2.64 -4.20 -3.36
C GLY A 229 -2.35 -5.59 -2.81
N TYR A 230 -1.91 -5.73 -1.56
CA TYR A 230 -1.67 -7.05 -0.96
C TYR A 230 -2.93 -7.92 -0.88
N PHE A 231 -4.10 -7.30 -0.94
CA PHE A 231 -5.39 -7.99 -0.94
C PHE A 231 -5.96 -8.24 -2.33
N ASN A 232 -5.27 -7.85 -3.39
CA ASN A 232 -5.78 -7.97 -4.75
C ASN A 232 -5.71 -9.41 -5.27
N ASP A 233 -6.61 -9.72 -6.20
CA ASP A 233 -6.70 -11.01 -6.90
C ASP A 233 -6.84 -12.23 -5.98
N ILE A 234 -7.29 -12.02 -4.74
CA ILE A 234 -7.61 -13.09 -3.81
C ILE A 234 -8.97 -13.69 -4.18
N ASN A 235 -9.02 -15.02 -4.33
CA ASN A 235 -10.22 -15.72 -4.80
C ASN A 235 -10.69 -16.89 -3.90
N LYS A 236 -9.96 -17.20 -2.82
CA LYS A 236 -10.30 -18.30 -1.91
C LYS A 236 -11.39 -17.87 -0.93
N ARG A 237 -12.18 -18.83 -0.43
CA ARG A 237 -13.23 -18.55 0.56
C ARG A 237 -12.64 -18.04 1.87
N PHE A 238 -11.62 -18.71 2.36
CA PHE A 238 -10.89 -18.36 3.58
C PHE A 238 -9.43 -18.18 3.21
N VAL A 239 -8.83 -17.10 3.69
CA VAL A 239 -7.47 -16.70 3.31
C VAL A 239 -6.73 -16.32 4.58
N ASP A 240 -5.71 -17.11 4.86
CA ASP A 240 -4.71 -16.80 5.88
C ASP A 240 -3.46 -16.34 5.13
N MET A 241 -3.00 -15.12 5.39
CA MET A 241 -1.84 -14.58 4.72
C MET A 241 -0.93 -13.81 5.67
N VAL A 242 0.37 -13.84 5.38
CA VAL A 242 1.38 -13.03 6.03
C VAL A 242 1.81 -11.96 5.05
N VAL A 243 1.71 -10.71 5.45
CA VAL A 243 2.22 -9.57 4.68
C VAL A 243 3.46 -9.05 5.38
N GLU A 244 4.56 -8.94 4.64
CA GLU A 244 5.78 -8.31 5.09
C GLU A 244 5.80 -6.84 4.65
N PHE A 245 5.90 -5.94 5.62
CA PHE A 245 5.93 -4.49 5.40
C PHE A 245 7.38 -4.00 5.35
N PRO A 246 7.64 -2.87 4.66
CA PRO A 246 8.98 -2.29 4.62
C PRO A 246 9.37 -1.59 5.94
N PHE A 247 8.44 -1.49 6.90
CA PHE A 247 8.62 -0.90 8.23
C PHE A 247 8.10 -1.83 9.33
N ASN A 248 8.60 -1.65 10.55
CA ASN A 248 8.07 -2.38 11.71
C ASN A 248 6.65 -1.89 12.04
N ILE A 249 5.75 -2.82 12.31
CA ILE A 249 4.32 -2.53 12.55
C ILE A 249 3.90 -2.75 13.99
N GLY A 250 4.66 -3.56 14.74
CA GLY A 250 4.29 -3.96 16.08
C GLY A 250 5.20 -5.03 16.65
N TYR A 251 4.74 -5.62 17.73
CA TYR A 251 5.43 -6.68 18.44
C TYR A 251 4.67 -7.98 18.34
N SER A 252 5.34 -9.05 17.93
CA SER A 252 4.78 -10.38 17.99
C SER A 252 4.80 -10.90 19.42
N LEU A 253 3.65 -11.40 19.88
CA LEU A 253 3.50 -12.06 21.17
C LEU A 253 4.05 -13.48 21.18
N LEU A 254 4.25 -14.07 20.00
CA LEU A 254 4.72 -15.44 19.87
C LEU A 254 6.25 -15.42 19.78
N CYS A 255 6.90 -16.15 20.67
CA CYS A 255 8.34 -16.31 20.68
C CYS A 255 8.73 -17.79 20.63
N GLU A 256 9.92 -18.04 20.09
CA GLU A 256 10.57 -19.33 20.21
C GLU A 256 10.95 -19.57 21.68
N THR A 257 10.89 -20.82 22.11
CA THR A 257 11.21 -21.27 23.46
C THR A 257 12.06 -22.53 23.41
N THR A 258 12.90 -22.69 24.42
CA THR A 258 13.76 -23.83 24.67
C THR A 258 13.36 -24.53 25.97
N ASP A 259 14.01 -25.64 26.29
CA ASP A 259 13.80 -26.37 27.56
C ASP A 259 14.25 -25.57 28.81
N LYS A 260 14.88 -24.41 28.63
CA LYS A 260 15.28 -23.52 29.72
C LYS A 260 14.20 -22.50 30.10
N ASP A 261 13.20 -22.29 29.25
CA ASP A 261 12.16 -21.30 29.45
C ASP A 261 11.08 -21.81 30.40
N SER A 262 10.61 -20.94 31.29
CA SER A 262 9.56 -21.21 32.27
C SER A 262 8.20 -21.19 31.59
N ILE A 263 7.64 -22.37 31.36
CA ILE A 263 6.37 -22.53 30.66
C ILE A 263 5.20 -22.60 31.64
N VAL A 264 4.16 -21.82 31.35
CA VAL A 264 2.87 -21.90 32.01
C VAL A 264 1.77 -22.10 30.97
N TYR A 265 0.81 -22.95 31.27
CA TYR A 265 -0.38 -23.15 30.46
C TYR A 265 -1.56 -22.50 31.17
N ALA A 266 -2.33 -21.71 30.45
CA ALA A 266 -3.50 -21.07 31.01
C ALA A 266 -4.53 -20.78 29.91
N LYS A 267 -5.77 -20.50 30.31
CA LYS A 267 -6.79 -20.01 29.39
C LYS A 267 -6.65 -18.50 29.23
N ARG A 268 -6.77 -18.02 28.00
CA ARG A 268 -6.93 -16.58 27.75
C ARG A 268 -8.35 -16.18 28.12
N LYS A 269 -8.54 -14.95 28.59
CA LYS A 269 -9.87 -14.41 28.89
C LYS A 269 -10.78 -14.59 27.66
N ASN A 270 -11.99 -15.10 27.89
CA ASN A 270 -12.97 -15.40 26.85
C ASN A 270 -12.55 -16.51 25.86
N ARG A 271 -11.65 -17.42 26.25
CA ARG A 271 -11.34 -18.64 25.50
C ARG A 271 -11.45 -19.87 26.39
N GLU A 272 -11.99 -20.94 25.83
CA GLU A 272 -12.17 -22.23 26.53
C GLU A 272 -10.95 -23.14 26.45
N ILE A 273 -9.99 -22.81 25.58
CA ILE A 273 -8.80 -23.62 25.31
C ILE A 273 -7.58 -23.07 26.07
N TYR A 274 -6.67 -23.99 26.42
CA TYR A 274 -5.38 -23.66 27.01
C TYR A 274 -4.39 -23.21 25.94
N SER A 275 -3.75 -22.08 26.17
CA SER A 275 -2.59 -21.63 25.41
C SER A 275 -1.31 -21.91 26.19
N ARG A 276 -0.20 -22.13 25.47
CA ARG A 276 1.15 -22.24 26.06
C ARG A 276 1.77 -20.86 26.17
N PHE A 277 2.25 -20.49 27.35
CA PHE A 277 2.94 -19.23 27.60
C PHE A 277 4.35 -19.45 28.13
N THR A 278 5.20 -18.45 27.95
CA THR A 278 6.49 -18.33 28.63
C THR A 278 6.48 -17.11 29.56
N LEU A 279 7.06 -17.27 30.75
CA LEU A 279 7.30 -16.17 31.69
C LEU A 279 8.60 -15.41 31.37
N ASP A 280 9.50 -16.03 30.61
CA ASP A 280 10.84 -15.50 30.29
C ASP A 280 10.92 -14.86 28.91
N GLY A 281 9.89 -15.04 28.07
CA GLY A 281 9.87 -14.53 26.71
C GLY A 281 9.63 -13.02 26.62
N GLU A 282 10.27 -12.40 25.64
CA GLU A 282 10.05 -11.00 25.29
C GLU A 282 9.30 -10.88 23.96
N LYS A 283 8.47 -9.83 23.83
CA LYS A 283 7.78 -9.56 22.57
C LYS A 283 8.80 -9.15 21.51
N LYS A 284 8.72 -9.72 20.30
CA LYS A 284 9.66 -9.45 19.21
C LYS A 284 9.14 -8.39 18.26
N LEU A 285 9.88 -7.30 18.07
CA LEU A 285 9.56 -6.29 17.06
C LEU A 285 9.53 -6.93 15.67
N THR A 286 8.49 -6.67 14.89
CA THR A 286 8.29 -7.29 13.58
C THR A 286 7.71 -6.33 12.56
N ASN A 287 8.08 -6.55 11.30
CA ASN A 287 7.50 -5.93 10.11
C ASN A 287 6.47 -6.83 9.41
N LYS A 288 6.14 -8.00 9.98
CA LYS A 288 5.17 -8.93 9.39
C LYS A 288 3.83 -8.86 10.11
N CYS A 289 2.74 -8.88 9.36
CA CYS A 289 1.38 -8.99 9.89
C CYS A 289 0.70 -10.23 9.32
N VAL A 290 0.04 -10.96 10.20
CA VAL A 290 -0.95 -11.96 9.80
C VAL A 290 -2.28 -11.26 9.53
N PHE A 291 -2.93 -11.63 8.42
CA PHE A 291 -4.32 -11.27 8.11
C PHE A 291 -5.13 -12.54 7.86
N VAL A 292 -6.30 -12.61 8.49
CA VAL A 292 -7.27 -13.70 8.29
C VAL A 292 -8.54 -13.13 7.69
N LEU A 293 -8.85 -13.54 6.46
CA LEU A 293 -9.95 -13.00 5.66
C LEU A 293 -10.97 -14.09 5.34
N ASN A 294 -12.26 -13.72 5.34
CA ASN A 294 -13.35 -14.58 4.91
C ASN A 294 -14.18 -13.88 3.83
N ARG A 295 -14.30 -14.48 2.66
CA ARG A 295 -15.03 -13.91 1.54
C ARG A 295 -16.51 -13.77 1.88
N SER A 296 -17.11 -12.64 1.50
CA SER A 296 -18.55 -12.43 1.62
C SER A 296 -19.34 -13.49 0.85
N ASN A 297 -20.50 -13.88 1.38
CA ASN A 297 -21.46 -14.72 0.67
C ASN A 297 -22.24 -13.94 -0.39
N GLN A 298 -22.31 -12.61 -0.26
CA GLN A 298 -23.15 -11.76 -1.09
C GLN A 298 -22.39 -11.22 -2.31
N LYS A 299 -21.09 -10.95 -2.14
CA LYS A 299 -20.25 -10.32 -3.16
C LYS A 299 -18.87 -11.01 -3.24
N PRO A 300 -18.46 -11.51 -4.41
CA PRO A 300 -17.23 -12.28 -4.55
C PRO A 300 -15.94 -11.44 -4.42
N ASP A 301 -16.03 -10.13 -4.59
CA ASP A 301 -14.95 -9.15 -4.46
C ASP A 301 -14.82 -8.55 -3.05
N GLU A 302 -15.71 -8.92 -2.11
CA GLU A 302 -15.68 -8.43 -0.74
C GLU A 302 -15.18 -9.51 0.24
N TYR A 303 -14.31 -9.11 1.17
CA TYR A 303 -13.77 -9.95 2.23
C TYR A 303 -13.98 -9.31 3.59
N TYR A 304 -14.47 -10.07 4.56
CA TYR A 304 -14.48 -9.66 5.96
C TYR A 304 -13.12 -9.97 6.58
N LEU A 305 -12.49 -8.96 7.17
CA LEU A 305 -11.32 -9.16 8.01
C LEU A 305 -11.77 -9.75 9.35
N ILE A 306 -11.31 -10.97 9.64
CA ILE A 306 -11.70 -11.73 10.83
C ILE A 306 -10.79 -11.39 12.00
N THR A 307 -9.48 -11.39 11.76
CA THR A 307 -8.45 -10.99 12.73
C THR A 307 -7.17 -10.57 12.00
N MET A 308 -6.33 -9.81 12.70
CA MET A 308 -4.96 -9.51 12.29
C MET A 308 -4.08 -9.34 13.52
N PHE A 309 -2.79 -9.62 13.40
CA PHE A 309 -1.82 -9.40 14.48
C PHE A 309 -0.39 -9.34 13.94
N PRO A 310 0.53 -8.62 14.61
CA PRO A 310 1.95 -8.62 14.26
C PRO A 310 2.56 -10.00 14.49
N GLY A 311 3.19 -10.56 13.47
CA GLY A 311 3.76 -11.90 13.49
C GLY A 311 3.81 -12.52 12.10
N GLU A 312 4.35 -13.74 12.05
CA GLU A 312 4.58 -14.47 10.80
C GLU A 312 4.03 -15.90 10.81
N TYR A 313 3.45 -16.34 11.93
CA TYR A 313 3.01 -17.71 12.11
C TYR A 313 1.48 -17.82 12.13
N LEU A 314 0.99 -18.77 11.34
CA LEU A 314 -0.43 -19.11 11.16
C LEU A 314 -0.67 -20.56 11.65
N VAL A 315 -0.34 -20.81 12.91
CA VAL A 315 -0.46 -22.15 13.50
C VAL A 315 -1.61 -22.17 14.50
N LYS A 316 -2.54 -23.11 14.33
CA LYS A 316 -3.68 -23.32 15.24
C LYS A 316 -3.19 -23.74 16.62
N GLU A 317 -3.92 -23.39 17.67
CA GLU A 317 -3.60 -23.84 19.02
C GLU A 317 -3.92 -25.34 19.22
N PRO A 318 -3.25 -26.05 20.14
CA PRO A 318 -3.37 -27.52 20.26
C PRO A 318 -4.76 -28.09 20.51
N GLN A 319 -5.66 -27.29 21.09
CA GLN A 319 -7.05 -27.67 21.37
C GLN A 319 -8.05 -27.04 20.38
N ASP A 320 -7.58 -26.50 19.24
CA ASP A 320 -8.47 -25.94 18.22
C ASP A 320 -9.32 -27.06 17.58
N LYS A 321 -10.64 -26.84 17.55
CA LYS A 321 -11.62 -27.82 17.04
C LYS A 321 -11.55 -27.99 15.51
N ASN A 322 -10.86 -27.10 14.80
CA ASN A 322 -10.80 -27.07 13.34
C ASN A 322 -9.52 -27.71 12.78
N ILE A 323 -8.73 -28.44 13.59
CA ILE A 323 -7.61 -29.26 13.09
C ILE A 323 -8.21 -30.36 12.18
N LYS A 324 -7.79 -30.38 10.92
CA LYS A 324 -8.42 -31.15 9.84
C LYS A 324 -8.00 -32.61 9.81
N ASP A 325 -6.72 -32.87 10.06
CA ASP A 325 -6.10 -34.18 9.91
C ASP A 325 -4.90 -34.36 10.85
N GLU A 326 -4.40 -35.58 10.92
CA GLU A 326 -3.31 -35.96 11.82
C GLU A 326 -1.97 -35.31 11.43
N LEU A 327 -1.76 -35.01 10.15
CA LEU A 327 -0.55 -34.33 9.69
C LEU A 327 -0.53 -32.87 10.14
N GLU A 328 -1.67 -32.16 10.05
CA GLU A 328 -1.84 -30.82 10.61
C GLU A 328 -1.62 -30.85 12.12
N ARG A 329 -2.16 -31.86 12.82
CA ARG A 329 -1.95 -32.05 14.26
C ARG A 329 -0.47 -32.20 14.61
N GLN A 330 0.26 -33.07 13.91
CA GLN A 330 1.69 -33.30 14.19
C GLN A 330 2.53 -32.04 13.98
N ARG A 331 2.32 -31.33 12.86
CA ARG A 331 3.02 -30.06 12.57
C ARG A 331 2.73 -28.99 13.61
N MET A 332 1.46 -28.90 14.02
CA MET A 332 1.04 -27.98 15.08
C MET A 332 1.72 -28.32 16.41
N LEU A 333 1.76 -29.59 16.80
CA LEU A 333 2.38 -30.00 18.07
C LEU A 333 3.88 -29.75 18.07
N GLU A 334 4.57 -30.07 16.97
CA GLU A 334 5.99 -29.78 16.80
C GLU A 334 6.27 -28.28 16.89
N PHE A 335 5.43 -27.45 16.29
CA PHE A 335 5.54 -26.00 16.40
C PHE A 335 5.39 -25.52 17.85
N TRP A 336 4.31 -25.90 18.54
CA TRP A 336 4.03 -25.45 19.91
C TRP A 336 4.96 -26.04 20.98
N ARG A 337 5.69 -27.11 20.69
CA ARG A 337 6.80 -27.57 21.56
C ARG A 337 7.89 -26.51 21.68
N ASN A 338 8.16 -25.80 20.59
CA ASN A 338 9.24 -24.82 20.49
C ASN A 338 8.77 -23.37 20.47
N HIS A 339 7.46 -23.10 20.63
CA HIS A 339 6.89 -21.75 20.62
C HIS A 339 5.89 -21.53 21.73
N ALA A 340 5.88 -20.35 22.32
CA ALA A 340 4.92 -19.95 23.34
C ALA A 340 4.53 -18.49 23.18
N LEU A 341 3.38 -18.12 23.75
CA LEU A 341 2.98 -16.72 23.87
C LEU A 341 3.67 -16.07 25.08
N VAL A 342 4.05 -14.80 24.97
CA VAL A 342 4.54 -14.04 26.12
C VAL A 342 3.42 -13.90 27.15
N PHE A 343 3.69 -14.27 28.39
CA PHE A 343 2.70 -14.23 29.46
C PHE A 343 2.33 -12.78 29.83
N ASN A 344 1.03 -12.49 29.82
CA ASN A 344 0.49 -11.22 30.33
C ASN A 344 -0.67 -11.51 31.29
N PRO A 345 -0.53 -11.23 32.60
CA PRO A 345 -1.58 -11.46 33.58
C PRO A 345 -2.92 -10.77 33.25
N LYS A 346 -2.90 -9.70 32.45
CA LYS A 346 -4.11 -8.97 32.07
C LYS A 346 -4.97 -9.71 31.05
N ASP A 347 -4.37 -10.59 30.25
CA ASP A 347 -5.03 -11.27 29.14
C ASP A 347 -5.37 -12.74 29.46
N VAL A 348 -4.91 -13.21 30.62
CA VAL A 348 -5.00 -14.60 31.09
C VAL A 348 -5.96 -14.71 32.27
N ASP A 349 -6.69 -15.83 32.33
CA ASP A 349 -7.41 -16.26 33.53
C ASP A 349 -6.44 -16.99 34.47
N LEU A 350 -6.00 -16.29 35.51
CA LEU A 350 -4.96 -16.77 36.42
C LEU A 350 -5.39 -17.99 37.24
N GLU A 351 -6.70 -18.22 37.43
CA GLU A 351 -7.21 -19.38 38.16
C GLU A 351 -6.99 -20.70 37.38
N THR A 352 -6.77 -20.59 36.07
CA THR A 352 -6.53 -21.74 35.19
C THR A 352 -5.05 -22.04 34.98
N ALA A 353 -4.15 -21.26 35.57
CA ALA A 353 -2.72 -21.40 35.34
C ALA A 353 -2.18 -22.74 35.90
N THR A 354 -1.48 -23.50 35.07
CA THR A 354 -0.82 -24.76 35.43
C THR A 354 0.52 -24.90 34.73
N TYR A 355 1.49 -25.52 35.40
CA TYR A 355 2.82 -25.80 34.84
C TYR A 355 2.90 -27.17 34.14
N SER A 356 1.84 -27.98 34.26
CA SER A 356 1.73 -29.27 33.55
C SER A 356 0.95 -29.09 32.26
N CYS A 357 1.45 -29.66 31.16
CA CYS A 357 0.80 -29.59 29.85
C CYS A 357 -0.64 -30.18 29.90
N PRO A 358 -1.68 -29.36 29.70
CA PRO A 358 -3.09 -29.78 29.83
C PRO A 358 -3.65 -30.38 28.54
N TYR A 359 -2.82 -30.48 27.50
CA TYR A 359 -3.23 -31.05 26.23
C TYR A 359 -3.40 -32.56 26.40
N ASN A 360 -4.60 -33.06 26.10
CA ASN A 360 -4.84 -34.48 25.93
C ASN A 360 -4.21 -34.90 24.60
N LEU A 361 -2.88 -35.00 24.59
CA LEU A 361 -2.12 -35.59 23.50
C LEU A 361 -2.39 -37.08 23.62
N GLY A 362 -3.40 -37.58 22.91
CA GLY A 362 -3.69 -39.02 22.89
C GLY A 362 -2.38 -39.80 22.73
N ALA A 363 -2.15 -40.73 23.65
CA ALA A 363 -1.01 -41.64 23.62
C ALA A 363 -1.04 -42.50 22.36
#